data_AF-A0ABD2MP96-F1
#
_entry.id   AF-A0ABD2MP96-F1
#
_cell.length_a   1.000
_cell.length_b   1.000
_cell.length_c   1.000
_cell.angle_alpha   90.00
_cell.angle_beta   90.00
_cell.angle_gamma   90.00
#
_symmetry.space_group_name_H-M   'P 1'
#
loop_
_entity.id
_entity.type
_entity.pdbx_description
1 polymer ?
#
loop_
_entity_poly.entity_id
_entity_poly.type
_entity_poly.pdbx_seq_one_letter_code
_entity_poly.pdbx_strand_id
1 'polypeptide(L)'
;MAVLCMIKLYQNRHPDLNATAYATFSVLGFGIFMASIGILNGGLAVWLAFVVGYTMLCFYISFKIYFLSFVLEGFYKFRNEILKSGFAKESFEPVKKARFLILAAANLINIGMLVVGLYLYSKGETDFGTFLLGILMANAVLHALFYTIMKLLHKERICIEAIVYSVFGIISWIVATIFFLDAATLWTVTPAESRQWNQECILLQYYDKHDIWHLLSAPALYFTFMFLMCLDDDIIDRRQEDIPVFNIFSNKLLIFYHCSLNVLPYNFLSQK
;
A
#
# COMPACT_ATOMS: atom_id res chain seq x y z
N MET A 1 1.97 10.44 4.81
CA MET A 1 1.73 10.56 3.34
C MET A 1 1.46 9.21 2.67
N ALA A 2 2.37 8.23 2.71
CA ALA A 2 2.20 6.92 2.05
C ALA A 2 0.81 6.28 2.25
N VAL A 3 0.34 6.24 3.50
CA VAL A 3 -0.99 5.69 3.83
C VAL A 3 -2.12 6.42 3.10
N LEU A 4 -2.07 7.75 3.04
CA LEU A 4 -3.07 8.56 2.35
C LEU A 4 -3.04 8.34 0.83
N CYS A 5 -1.84 8.22 0.24
CA CYS A 5 -1.70 7.88 -1.18
C CYS A 5 -2.32 6.51 -1.49
N MET A 6 -2.04 5.50 -0.67
CA MET A 6 -2.61 4.16 -0.83
C MET A 6 -4.14 4.17 -0.70
N ILE A 7 -4.67 4.92 0.26
CA ILE A 7 -6.13 5.07 0.42
C ILE A 7 -6.70 5.73 -0.84
N LYS A 8 -6.18 6.90 -1.25
CA LYS A 8 -6.69 7.62 -2.42
C LYS A 8 -6.72 6.75 -3.69
N LEU A 9 -5.63 6.02 -3.97
CA LEU A 9 -5.58 5.08 -5.10
C LEU A 9 -6.64 3.98 -5.01
N TYR A 10 -6.85 3.43 -3.80
CA TYR A 10 -7.86 2.41 -3.59
C TYR A 10 -9.28 2.95 -3.82
N GLN A 11 -9.56 4.15 -3.32
CA GLN A 11 -10.87 4.82 -3.44
C GLN A 11 -11.25 5.13 -4.88
N ASN A 12 -10.29 5.48 -5.75
CA ASN A 12 -10.55 5.79 -7.16
C ASN A 12 -11.23 4.63 -7.91
N ARG A 13 -11.04 3.37 -7.48
CA ARG A 13 -11.64 2.18 -8.13
C ARG A 13 -12.67 1.46 -7.26
N HIS A 14 -12.83 1.83 -5.99
CA HIS A 14 -13.78 1.23 -5.06
C HIS A 14 -14.46 2.30 -4.19
N PRO A 15 -15.22 3.24 -4.80
CA PRO A 15 -15.86 4.32 -4.04
C PRO A 15 -16.94 3.83 -3.07
N ASP A 16 -17.48 2.64 -3.31
CA ASP A 16 -18.44 1.93 -2.46
C ASP A 16 -17.82 1.38 -1.17
N LEU A 17 -16.49 1.24 -1.11
CA LEU A 17 -15.75 0.69 0.03
C LEU A 17 -15.04 1.77 0.87
N ASN A 18 -15.43 3.03 0.72
CA ASN A 18 -14.82 4.17 1.41
C ASN A 18 -15.03 4.11 2.93
N ALA A 19 -13.91 4.01 3.66
CA ALA A 19 -13.92 4.28 5.10
C ALA A 19 -14.24 5.77 5.33
N THR A 20 -15.01 6.07 6.39
CA THR A 20 -15.27 7.47 6.76
C THR A 20 -13.97 8.20 7.09
N ALA A 21 -13.94 9.51 6.90
CA ALA A 21 -12.77 10.32 7.24
C ALA A 21 -12.37 10.13 8.72
N TYR A 22 -13.35 10.13 9.62
CA TYR A 22 -13.14 9.88 11.05
C TYR A 22 -12.48 8.52 11.32
N ALA A 23 -12.95 7.44 10.69
CA ALA A 23 -12.34 6.12 10.84
C ALA A 23 -10.91 6.11 10.30
N THR A 24 -10.69 6.70 9.12
CA THR A 24 -9.38 6.77 8.47
C THR A 24 -8.36 7.51 9.33
N PHE A 25 -8.69 8.72 9.80
CA PHE A 25 -7.80 9.53 10.62
C PHE A 25 -7.61 8.95 12.03
N SER A 26 -8.60 8.24 12.58
CA SER A 26 -8.45 7.54 13.87
C SER A 26 -7.46 6.38 13.76
N VAL A 27 -7.57 5.55 12.71
CA VAL A 27 -6.61 4.46 12.45
C VAL A 27 -5.22 5.02 12.17
N LEU A 28 -5.12 6.09 11.39
CA LEU A 28 -3.84 6.75 11.12
C LEU A 28 -3.23 7.32 12.41
N GLY A 29 -4.02 8.00 13.24
CA GLY A 29 -3.58 8.55 14.52
C GLY A 29 -3.09 7.47 15.49
N PHE A 30 -3.82 6.36 15.60
CA PHE A 30 -3.38 5.19 16.37
C PHE A 30 -2.08 4.60 15.82
N GLY A 31 -1.96 4.48 14.49
CA GLY A 31 -0.73 4.02 13.85
C GLY A 31 0.47 4.91 14.13
N ILE A 32 0.29 6.25 14.09
CA ILE A 32 1.34 7.22 14.44
C ILE A 32 1.71 7.09 15.92
N PHE A 33 0.73 6.96 16.82
CA PHE A 33 1.00 6.78 18.25
C PHE A 33 1.83 5.52 18.52
N MET A 34 1.46 4.38 17.92
CA MET A 34 2.24 3.15 18.00
C MET A 34 3.64 3.31 17.40
N ALA A 35 3.76 4.06 16.30
CA ALA A 35 5.05 4.38 15.70
C ALA A 35 5.94 5.19 16.66
N SER A 36 5.40 6.19 17.34
CA SER A 36 6.11 6.97 18.35
C SER A 36 6.60 6.09 19.51
N ILE A 37 5.80 5.12 19.96
CA ILE A 37 6.24 4.14 20.97
C ILE A 37 7.43 3.32 20.45
N GLY A 38 7.39 2.84 19.20
CA GLY A 38 8.49 2.07 18.62
C GLY A 38 9.78 2.88 18.42
N ILE A 39 9.66 4.17 18.09
CA ILE A 39 10.82 5.07 17.95
C ILE A 39 11.43 5.36 19.33
N LEU A 40 10.61 5.65 20.35
CA LEU A 40 11.08 5.99 21.69
C LEU A 40 11.55 4.76 22.49
N ASN A 41 10.94 3.60 22.24
CA ASN A 41 11.20 2.34 22.92
C ASN A 41 11.43 1.24 21.87
N GLY A 42 12.59 1.31 21.21
CA GLY A 42 13.03 0.38 20.15
C GLY A 42 13.46 -1.01 20.63
N GLY A 43 12.96 -1.45 21.79
CA GLY A 43 13.27 -2.77 22.34
C GLY A 43 12.71 -3.92 21.51
N LEU A 44 13.31 -5.11 21.62
CA LEU A 44 12.92 -6.31 20.88
C LEU A 44 11.43 -6.64 21.03
N ALA A 45 10.86 -6.44 22.22
CA ALA A 45 9.44 -6.70 22.49
C ALA A 45 8.51 -5.85 21.59
N VAL A 46 8.85 -4.57 21.38
CA VAL A 46 8.06 -3.66 20.54
C VAL A 46 8.18 -4.05 19.07
N TRP A 47 9.38 -4.45 18.63
CA TRP A 47 9.60 -5.01 17.29
C TRP A 47 8.78 -6.27 17.04
N LEU A 48 8.80 -7.24 17.95
CA LEU A 48 8.02 -8.47 17.82
C LEU A 48 6.51 -8.18 17.81
N ALA A 49 6.04 -7.31 18.69
CA ALA A 49 4.64 -6.88 18.72
C ALA A 49 4.23 -6.20 17.39
N PHE A 50 5.09 -5.33 16.85
CA PHE A 50 4.86 -4.69 15.56
C PHE A 50 4.79 -5.72 14.43
N VAL A 51 5.73 -6.67 14.36
CA VAL A 51 5.77 -7.68 13.30
C VAL A 51 4.50 -8.54 13.33
N VAL A 52 4.10 -9.04 14.50
CA VAL A 52 2.87 -9.82 14.64
C VAL A 52 1.64 -8.99 14.25
N GLY A 53 1.50 -7.78 14.79
CA GLY A 53 0.37 -6.91 14.50
C GLY A 53 0.28 -6.50 13.04
N TYR A 54 1.40 -6.16 12.42
CA TYR A 54 1.51 -5.79 11.01
C TYR A 54 1.18 -6.96 10.10
N THR A 55 1.71 -8.16 10.37
CA THR A 55 1.36 -9.38 9.63
C THR A 55 -0.14 -9.69 9.72
N MET A 56 -0.73 -9.60 10.92
CA MET A 56 -2.18 -9.76 11.10
C MET A 56 -2.98 -8.73 10.29
N LEU A 57 -2.54 -7.47 10.29
CA LEU A 57 -3.17 -6.40 9.50
C LEU A 57 -3.10 -6.68 8.00
N CYS A 58 -1.95 -7.10 7.47
CA CYS A 58 -1.78 -7.47 6.06
C CYS A 58 -2.71 -8.62 5.65
N PHE A 59 -2.80 -9.66 6.47
CA PHE A 59 -3.72 -10.78 6.23
C PHE A 59 -5.18 -10.35 6.31
N TYR A 60 -5.56 -9.54 7.31
CA TYR A 60 -6.91 -9.01 7.45
C TYR A 60 -7.34 -8.18 6.23
N ILE A 61 -6.49 -7.24 5.81
CA ILE A 61 -6.75 -6.40 4.61
C ILE A 61 -6.84 -7.29 3.36
N SER A 62 -5.91 -8.25 3.20
CA SER A 62 -5.92 -9.15 2.05
C SER A 62 -7.17 -10.02 1.99
N PHE A 63 -7.62 -10.53 3.14
CA PHE A 63 -8.87 -11.28 3.25
C PHE A 63 -10.08 -10.40 2.89
N LYS A 64 -10.12 -9.16 3.41
CA LYS A 64 -11.18 -8.19 3.10
C LYS A 64 -11.25 -7.85 1.61
N ILE A 65 -10.09 -7.64 0.96
CA ILE A 65 -10.00 -7.35 -0.47
C ILE A 65 -10.41 -8.57 -1.31
N TYR A 66 -9.98 -9.77 -0.91
CA TYR A 66 -10.31 -11.00 -1.63
C TYR A 66 -11.82 -11.27 -1.67
N PHE A 67 -12.50 -11.10 -0.54
CA PHE A 67 -13.95 -11.32 -0.40
C PHE A 67 -14.82 -10.08 -0.66
N LEU A 68 -14.27 -8.97 -1.18
CA LEU A 68 -15.03 -7.74 -1.50
C LEU A 68 -15.95 -7.30 -0.36
N SER A 69 -15.41 -7.20 0.85
CA SER A 69 -16.10 -6.71 2.07
C SER A 69 -17.13 -7.63 2.73
N PHE A 70 -17.53 -8.77 2.15
CA PHE A 70 -18.34 -9.79 2.85
C PHE A 70 -17.47 -10.79 3.62
N VAL A 71 -16.67 -10.28 4.56
CA VAL A 71 -15.72 -11.08 5.38
C VAL A 71 -16.42 -12.26 6.07
N LEU A 72 -17.60 -12.01 6.64
CA LEU A 72 -18.38 -13.04 7.33
C LEU A 72 -18.92 -14.10 6.37
N GLU A 73 -19.52 -13.72 5.24
CA GLU A 73 -20.04 -14.69 4.26
C GLU A 73 -18.92 -15.51 3.60
N GLY A 74 -17.75 -14.88 3.36
CA GLY A 74 -16.55 -15.57 2.92
C GLY A 74 -16.09 -16.62 3.92
N PHE A 75 -16.08 -16.28 5.21
CA PHE A 75 -15.76 -17.23 6.28
C PHE A 75 -16.80 -18.35 6.42
N TYR A 76 -18.09 -18.04 6.28
CA TYR A 76 -19.16 -19.04 6.29
C TYR A 76 -19.08 -19.98 5.09
N LYS A 77 -18.81 -19.46 3.87
CA LYS A 77 -18.59 -20.29 2.68
C LYS A 77 -17.37 -21.19 2.85
N PHE A 78 -16.23 -20.63 3.25
CA PHE A 78 -15.00 -21.39 3.46
C PHE A 78 -15.17 -22.47 4.54
N ARG A 79 -15.77 -22.12 5.69
CA ARG A 79 -16.08 -23.07 6.76
C ARG A 79 -17.03 -24.16 6.28
N ASN A 80 -18.07 -23.81 5.54
CA ASN A 80 -19.04 -24.78 5.04
C ASN A 80 -18.44 -25.70 3.97
N GLU A 81 -17.50 -25.21 3.16
CA GLU A 81 -16.75 -26.04 2.22
C GLU A 81 -15.82 -27.02 2.95
N ILE A 82 -15.07 -26.56 3.96
CA ILE A 82 -14.26 -27.46 4.82
C ILE A 82 -15.14 -28.51 5.52
N LEU A 83 -16.31 -28.12 6.02
CA LEU A 83 -17.23 -29.05 6.68
C LEU A 83 -17.84 -30.07 5.71
N LYS A 84 -18.03 -29.73 4.43
CA LYS A 84 -18.59 -30.64 3.41
C LYS A 84 -17.56 -31.53 2.75
N SER A 85 -16.36 -31.02 2.50
CA SER A 85 -15.32 -31.68 1.70
C SER A 85 -14.10 -32.14 2.51
N GLY A 86 -14.07 -31.86 3.82
CA GLY A 86 -12.92 -32.14 4.68
C GLY A 86 -11.73 -31.20 4.37
N PHE A 87 -10.53 -31.58 4.80
CA PHE A 87 -9.29 -30.89 4.42
C PHE A 87 -8.79 -31.35 3.03
N ALA A 88 -9.69 -31.48 2.07
CA ALA A 88 -9.35 -31.90 0.72
C ALA A 88 -8.69 -30.75 -0.05
N LYS A 89 -7.90 -31.08 -1.07
CA LYS A 89 -7.20 -30.10 -1.93
C LYS A 89 -8.18 -29.12 -2.61
N GLU A 90 -9.40 -29.59 -2.89
CA GLU A 90 -10.49 -28.83 -3.50
C GLU A 90 -11.01 -27.72 -2.59
N SER A 91 -11.00 -27.92 -1.27
CA SER A 91 -11.46 -26.94 -0.26
C SER A 91 -10.53 -25.73 -0.13
N PHE A 92 -9.30 -25.84 -0.65
CA PHE A 92 -8.29 -24.77 -0.65
C PHE A 92 -8.12 -24.13 -2.04
N GLU A 93 -8.91 -24.52 -3.04
CA GLU A 93 -8.78 -23.94 -4.37
C GLU A 93 -9.32 -22.49 -4.38
N PRO A 94 -8.51 -21.50 -4.80
CA PRO A 94 -8.92 -20.12 -4.71
C PRO A 94 -10.02 -19.82 -5.73
N VAL A 95 -11.22 -19.52 -5.24
CA VAL A 95 -12.40 -19.03 -5.99
C VAL A 95 -12.01 -17.97 -7.05
N LYS A 96 -11.06 -17.08 -6.75
CA LYS A 96 -10.54 -16.07 -7.68
C LYS A 96 -9.02 -16.14 -7.79
N LYS A 97 -8.51 -17.11 -8.57
CA LYS A 97 -7.08 -17.43 -8.73
C LYS A 97 -6.20 -16.19 -8.93
N ALA A 98 -6.56 -15.28 -9.83
CA ALA A 98 -5.73 -14.11 -10.13
C ALA A 98 -5.63 -13.11 -8.97
N ARG A 99 -6.77 -12.79 -8.32
CA ARG A 99 -6.79 -11.93 -7.12
C ARG A 99 -6.00 -12.55 -5.99
N PHE A 100 -6.15 -13.85 -5.80
CA PHE A 100 -5.38 -14.60 -4.82
C PHE A 100 -3.87 -14.50 -5.08
N LEU A 101 -3.41 -14.70 -6.33
CA LEU A 101 -1.99 -14.64 -6.67
C LEU A 101 -1.37 -13.25 -6.40
N ILE A 102 -2.08 -12.17 -6.73
CA ILE A 102 -1.58 -10.80 -6.48
C ILE A 102 -1.48 -10.53 -4.99
N LEU A 103 -2.53 -10.88 -4.23
CA LEU A 103 -2.55 -10.69 -2.78
C LEU A 103 -1.50 -11.57 -2.10
N ALA A 104 -1.31 -12.81 -2.55
CA ALA A 104 -0.25 -13.68 -2.07
C ALA A 104 1.13 -13.08 -2.35
N ALA A 105 1.39 -12.60 -3.57
CA ALA A 105 2.64 -11.93 -3.91
C ALA A 105 2.89 -10.68 -3.05
N ALA A 106 1.87 -9.84 -2.84
CA ALA A 106 1.97 -8.66 -1.99
C ALA A 106 2.26 -9.02 -0.52
N ASN A 107 1.62 -10.07 0.02
CA ASN A 107 1.92 -10.55 1.38
C ASN A 107 3.32 -11.15 1.48
N LEU A 108 3.78 -11.90 0.47
CA LEU A 108 5.14 -12.46 0.45
C LEU A 108 6.20 -11.35 0.44
N ILE A 109 6.00 -10.30 -0.35
CA ILE A 109 6.89 -9.12 -0.37
C ILE A 109 6.89 -8.46 1.02
N ASN A 110 5.73 -8.27 1.64
CA ASN A 110 5.61 -7.70 2.98
C ASN A 110 6.29 -8.55 4.07
N ILE A 111 6.11 -9.86 4.04
CA ILE A 111 6.78 -10.78 4.96
C ILE A 111 8.30 -10.73 4.73
N GLY A 112 8.75 -10.71 3.47
CA GLY A 112 10.16 -10.55 3.13
C GLY A 112 10.75 -9.27 3.72
N MET A 113 10.04 -8.15 3.60
CA MET A 113 10.46 -6.87 4.19
C MET A 113 10.54 -6.95 5.73
N LEU A 114 9.60 -7.61 6.40
CA LEU A 114 9.64 -7.81 7.86
C LEU A 114 10.85 -8.64 8.30
N VAL A 115 11.16 -9.73 7.57
CA VAL A 115 12.32 -10.58 7.86
C VAL A 115 13.62 -9.81 7.66
N VAL A 116 13.74 -9.06 6.57
CA VAL A 116 14.90 -8.19 6.33
C VAL A 116 15.02 -7.12 7.41
N GLY A 117 13.92 -6.48 7.80
CA GLY A 117 13.89 -5.49 8.87
C GLY A 117 14.38 -6.05 10.21
N LEU A 118 13.86 -7.21 10.63
CA LEU A 118 14.30 -7.89 11.85
C LEU A 118 15.78 -8.32 11.79
N TYR A 119 16.25 -8.75 10.62
CA TYR A 119 17.65 -9.12 10.44
C TYR A 119 18.58 -7.91 10.58
N LEU A 120 18.25 -6.79 9.93
CA LEU A 120 19.01 -5.54 10.05
C LEU A 120 18.95 -4.98 11.47
N TYR A 121 17.80 -5.11 12.15
CA TYR A 121 17.66 -4.74 13.56
C TYR A 121 18.57 -5.56 14.46
N SER A 122 18.63 -6.88 14.27
CA SER A 122 19.51 -7.79 15.02
C SER A 122 20.99 -7.43 14.87
N LYS A 123 21.38 -6.87 13.72
CA LYS A 123 22.72 -6.36 13.46
C LYS A 123 22.98 -4.95 14.01
N GLY A 124 21.96 -4.25 14.50
CA GLY A 124 22.06 -2.85 14.90
C GLY A 124 22.23 -1.88 13.73
N GLU A 125 21.91 -2.29 12.50
CA GLU A 125 22.07 -1.48 11.28
C GLU A 125 20.82 -0.65 10.95
N THR A 126 19.69 -0.90 11.62
CA THR A 126 18.45 -0.13 11.40
C THR A 126 17.71 0.12 12.71
N ASP A 127 17.11 1.31 12.80
CA ASP A 127 16.18 1.67 13.86
C ASP A 127 14.71 1.47 13.43
N PHE A 128 13.81 1.50 14.40
CA PHE A 128 12.39 1.26 14.17
C PHE A 128 11.77 2.30 13.21
N GLY A 129 12.18 3.57 13.30
CA GLY A 129 11.64 4.64 12.47
C GLY A 129 12.03 4.50 11.00
N THR A 130 13.32 4.24 10.74
CA THR A 130 13.84 3.98 9.40
C THR A 130 13.16 2.77 8.76
N PHE A 131 13.02 1.68 9.52
CA PHE A 131 12.31 0.49 9.06
C PHE A 131 10.83 0.76 8.75
N LEU A 132 10.12 1.43 9.66
CA LEU A 132 8.71 1.77 9.48
C LEU A 132 8.49 2.68 8.27
N LEU A 133 9.36 3.68 8.08
CA LEU A 133 9.32 4.53 6.89
C LEU A 133 9.51 3.69 5.63
N GLY A 134 10.52 2.82 5.62
CA GLY A 134 10.84 1.94 4.50
C GLY A 134 9.66 1.06 4.10
N ILE A 135 9.04 0.34 5.04
CA ILE A 135 7.91 -0.56 4.74
C ILE A 135 6.67 0.19 4.25
N LEU A 136 6.40 1.39 4.78
CA LEU A 136 5.27 2.22 4.33
C LEU A 136 5.51 2.80 2.93
N MET A 137 6.72 3.28 2.64
CA MET A 137 7.07 3.79 1.31
C MET A 137 7.08 2.68 0.27
N ALA A 138 7.67 1.52 0.59
CA ALA A 138 7.70 0.38 -0.32
C ALA A 138 6.29 -0.08 -0.71
N ASN A 139 5.36 -0.18 0.25
CA ASN A 139 3.96 -0.50 -0.05
C ASN A 139 3.26 0.58 -0.88
N ALA A 140 3.51 1.86 -0.61
CA ALA A 140 2.94 2.94 -1.40
C ALA A 140 3.43 2.90 -2.86
N VAL A 141 4.72 2.67 -3.08
CA VAL A 141 5.31 2.51 -4.42
C VAL A 141 4.76 1.25 -5.10
N LEU A 142 4.72 0.11 -4.41
CA LEU A 142 4.16 -1.14 -4.94
C LEU A 142 2.70 -0.95 -5.38
N HIS A 143 1.89 -0.27 -4.57
CA HIS A 143 0.50 0.00 -4.89
C HIS A 143 0.34 0.97 -6.06
N ALA A 144 1.15 2.04 -6.12
CA ALA A 144 1.15 2.98 -7.24
C ALA A 144 1.56 2.28 -8.55
N LEU A 145 2.64 1.50 -8.54
CA LEU A 145 3.09 0.72 -9.70
C LEU A 145 2.03 -0.28 -10.15
N PHE A 146 1.45 -1.02 -9.20
CA PHE A 146 0.34 -1.93 -9.48
C PHE A 146 -0.80 -1.21 -10.19
N TYR A 147 -1.25 -0.07 -9.64
CA TYR A 147 -2.34 0.71 -10.20
C TYR A 147 -2.02 1.20 -11.62
N THR A 148 -0.85 1.80 -11.83
CA THR A 148 -0.43 2.30 -13.14
C THR A 148 -0.31 1.17 -14.17
N ILE A 149 0.27 0.03 -13.79
CA ILE A 149 0.34 -1.15 -14.67
C ILE A 149 -1.07 -1.63 -15.03
N MET A 150 -1.97 -1.72 -14.05
CA MET A 150 -3.35 -2.14 -14.28
C MET A 150 -4.12 -1.20 -15.21
N LYS A 151 -3.89 0.10 -15.07
CA LYS A 151 -4.43 1.14 -15.97
C LYS A 151 -3.96 0.92 -17.41
N LEU A 152 -2.67 0.71 -17.61
CA LEU A 152 -2.08 0.43 -18.92
C LEU A 152 -2.59 -0.89 -19.53
N LEU A 153 -2.72 -1.95 -18.74
CA LEU A 153 -3.26 -3.25 -19.18
C LEU A 153 -4.72 -3.15 -19.62
N HIS A 154 -5.51 -2.28 -18.99
CA HIS A 154 -6.89 -1.99 -19.39
C HIS A 154 -7.00 -1.00 -20.56
N LYS A 155 -5.87 -0.59 -21.14
CA LYS A 155 -5.77 0.36 -22.26
C LYS A 155 -6.34 1.74 -21.94
N GLU A 156 -6.32 2.12 -20.67
CA GLU A 156 -6.56 3.49 -20.24
C GLU A 156 -5.31 4.34 -20.51
N ARG A 157 -5.50 5.65 -20.71
CA ARG A 157 -4.39 6.55 -21.06
C ARG A 157 -3.87 7.21 -19.79
N ILE A 158 -2.59 7.56 -19.79
CA ILE A 158 -2.00 8.40 -18.74
C ILE A 158 -1.87 9.80 -19.35
N CYS A 159 -2.50 10.79 -18.72
CA CYS A 159 -2.43 12.18 -19.15
C CYS A 159 -0.98 12.70 -19.13
N ILE A 160 -0.67 13.67 -20.01
CA ILE A 160 0.69 14.21 -20.14
C ILE A 160 1.12 14.86 -18.83
N GLU A 161 0.19 15.55 -18.16
CA GLU A 161 0.37 16.18 -16.85
C GLU A 161 0.86 15.17 -15.81
N ALA A 162 0.21 14.01 -15.73
CA ALA A 162 0.61 12.93 -14.83
C ALA A 162 2.00 12.38 -15.19
N ILE A 163 2.34 12.23 -16.48
CA ILE A 163 3.68 11.80 -16.91
C ILE A 163 4.74 12.82 -16.46
N VAL A 164 4.50 14.11 -16.70
CA VAL A 164 5.42 15.19 -16.31
C VAL A 164 5.66 15.18 -14.80
N TYR A 165 4.59 15.12 -13.99
CA TYR A 165 4.71 15.03 -12.54
C TYR A 165 5.42 13.75 -12.09
N SER A 166 5.18 12.61 -12.74
CA SER A 166 5.88 11.37 -12.44
C SER A 166 7.38 11.47 -12.70
N VAL A 167 7.80 12.08 -13.82
CA VAL A 167 9.22 12.23 -14.16
C VAL A 167 9.94 13.12 -13.15
N PHE A 168 9.37 14.30 -12.84
CA PHE A 168 9.95 15.17 -11.82
C PHE A 168 9.95 14.51 -10.44
N GLY A 169 8.88 13.82 -10.07
CA GLY A 169 8.79 13.08 -8.81
C GLY A 169 9.88 12.01 -8.69
N ILE A 170 10.09 11.19 -9.73
CA ILE A 170 11.15 10.16 -9.73
C ILE A 170 12.53 10.78 -9.59
N ILE A 171 12.83 11.85 -10.33
CA ILE A 171 14.11 12.55 -10.23
C ILE A 171 14.32 13.07 -8.81
N SER A 172 13.34 13.79 -8.25
CA SER A 172 13.43 14.32 -6.89
C SER A 172 13.58 13.21 -5.83
N TRP A 173 12.88 12.09 -5.98
CA TRP A 173 13.02 10.93 -5.08
C TRP A 173 14.41 10.30 -5.14
N ILE A 174 14.98 10.12 -6.34
CA ILE A 174 16.32 9.56 -6.51
C ILE A 174 17.34 10.45 -5.80
N VAL A 175 17.31 11.76 -6.06
CA VAL A 175 18.27 12.69 -5.44
C VAL A 175 18.05 12.74 -3.92
N ALA A 176 16.81 12.81 -3.44
CA ALA A 176 16.52 12.78 -2.01
C ALA A 176 17.02 11.48 -1.34
N THR A 177 16.88 10.34 -1.99
CA THR A 177 17.32 9.04 -1.44
C THR A 177 18.84 8.98 -1.29
N ILE A 178 19.60 9.57 -2.22
CA ILE A 178 21.07 9.66 -2.10
C ILE A 178 21.47 10.36 -0.80
N PHE A 179 20.82 11.48 -0.47
CA PHE A 179 21.08 12.19 0.79
C PHE A 179 20.49 11.50 2.01
N PHE A 180 19.38 10.77 1.87
CA PHE A 180 18.78 9.98 2.97
C PHE A 180 19.70 8.85 3.45
N LEU A 181 20.40 8.19 2.53
CA LEU A 181 21.31 7.09 2.84
C LEU A 181 22.62 7.56 3.50
N ASP A 182 22.89 8.87 3.52
CA ASP A 182 24.03 9.46 4.20
C ASP A 182 23.61 9.99 5.57
N ALA A 183 23.74 9.14 6.59
CA ALA A 183 23.28 9.44 7.93
C ALA A 183 24.08 10.59 8.57
N ALA A 184 23.42 11.73 8.79
CA ALA A 184 23.96 12.89 9.50
C ALA A 184 23.36 13.08 10.90
N THR A 185 22.30 12.34 11.25
CA THR A 185 21.60 12.48 12.54
C THR A 185 21.23 11.12 13.12
N LEU A 186 21.29 10.99 14.46
CA LEU A 186 20.89 9.79 15.20
C LEU A 186 19.83 10.18 16.23
N TRP A 187 18.61 9.66 16.04
CA TRP A 187 17.46 9.95 16.90
C TRP A 187 17.37 9.04 18.13
N THR A 188 18.16 7.97 18.16
CA THR A 188 18.17 6.94 19.21
C THR A 188 19.15 7.23 20.34
N VAL A 189 19.99 8.26 20.20
CA VAL A 189 21.05 8.63 21.15
C VAL A 189 20.77 10.01 21.76
N THR A 190 21.52 10.39 22.78
CA THR A 190 21.36 11.72 23.39
C THR A 190 21.74 12.83 22.39
N PRO A 191 21.18 14.05 22.52
CA PRO A 191 21.56 15.17 21.66
C PRO A 191 23.06 15.49 21.69
N ALA A 192 23.76 15.17 22.78
CA ALA A 192 25.20 15.35 22.88
C ALA A 192 25.98 14.31 22.05
N GLU A 193 25.57 13.04 22.10
CA GLU A 193 26.16 11.96 21.29
C GLU A 193 25.85 12.15 19.80
N SER A 194 24.63 12.56 19.46
CA SER A 194 24.26 12.83 18.05
C SER A 194 25.10 13.95 17.45
N ARG A 195 25.50 14.98 18.22
CA ARG A 195 26.35 16.08 17.72
C ARG A 195 27.73 15.62 17.27
N GLN A 196 28.21 14.47 17.74
CA GLN A 196 29.49 13.91 17.31
C GLN A 196 29.45 13.43 15.84
N TRP A 197 28.25 13.26 15.28
CA TRP A 197 28.02 12.85 13.90
C TRP A 197 27.74 14.02 12.95
N ASN A 198 27.75 15.25 13.46
CA ASN A 198 27.56 16.44 12.63
C ASN A 198 28.66 16.52 11.57
N GLN A 199 28.24 16.58 10.31
CA GLN A 199 29.12 16.76 9.17
C GLN A 199 29.23 18.26 8.82
N GLU A 200 30.22 18.63 8.00
CA GLU A 200 30.33 20.00 7.50
C GLU A 200 29.13 20.35 6.60
N CYS A 201 28.67 21.61 6.67
CA CYS A 201 27.58 22.11 5.84
C CYS A 201 28.04 22.21 4.37
N ILE A 202 27.26 21.64 3.44
CA ILE A 202 27.64 21.54 2.03
C ILE A 202 26.98 22.58 1.13
N LEU A 203 25.86 23.18 1.55
CA LEU A 203 25.15 24.19 0.77
C LEU A 203 25.10 25.52 1.53
N LEU A 204 25.61 26.58 0.87
CA LEU A 204 25.68 27.95 1.41
C LEU A 204 26.40 28.07 2.77
N GLN A 205 27.22 27.09 3.15
CA GLN A 205 27.85 27.01 4.47
C GLN A 205 26.83 27.06 5.62
N TYR A 206 25.59 26.62 5.36
CA TYR A 206 24.51 26.63 6.34
C TYR A 206 23.76 25.29 6.38
N TYR A 207 23.41 24.73 5.22
CA TYR A 207 22.64 23.50 5.15
C TYR A 207 23.54 22.27 5.05
N ASP A 208 23.24 21.27 5.87
CA ASP A 208 23.88 19.97 5.80
C ASP A 208 23.15 19.02 4.82
N LYS A 209 23.59 17.76 4.78
CA LYS A 209 23.00 16.73 3.91
C LYS A 209 21.56 16.37 4.33
N HIS A 210 21.25 16.43 5.61
CA HIS A 210 19.92 16.13 6.14
C HIS A 210 18.91 17.21 5.77
N ASP A 211 19.32 18.48 5.84
CA ASP A 211 18.52 19.62 5.38
C ASP A 211 18.24 19.52 3.88
N ILE A 212 19.25 19.14 3.09
CA ILE A 212 19.10 18.95 1.64
C ILE A 212 18.17 17.77 1.35
N TRP A 213 18.24 16.68 2.10
CA TRP A 213 17.28 15.59 1.99
C TRP A 213 15.84 16.09 2.24
N HIS A 214 15.61 16.90 3.26
CA HIS A 214 14.29 17.51 3.51
C HIS A 214 13.85 18.44 2.39
N LEU A 215 14.75 19.31 1.92
CA LEU A 215 14.48 20.24 0.82
C LEU A 215 14.10 19.53 -0.49
N LEU A 216 14.70 18.37 -0.76
CA LEU A 216 14.48 17.59 -1.99
C LEU A 216 13.33 16.58 -1.88
N SER A 217 13.07 16.03 -0.69
CA SER A 217 11.95 15.10 -0.49
C SER A 217 10.60 15.82 -0.46
N ALA A 218 10.54 17.10 -0.07
CA ALA A 218 9.32 17.91 -0.13
C ALA A 218 8.73 18.02 -1.57
N PRO A 219 9.49 18.45 -2.59
CA PRO A 219 8.98 18.46 -3.97
C PRO A 219 8.73 17.03 -4.50
N ALA A 220 9.51 16.03 -4.08
CA ALA A 220 9.24 14.63 -4.45
C ALA A 220 7.84 14.18 -4.00
N LEU A 221 7.47 14.49 -2.75
CA LEU A 221 6.13 14.23 -2.21
C LEU A 221 5.04 15.03 -2.94
N TYR A 222 5.28 16.31 -3.21
CA TYR A 222 4.35 17.17 -3.95
C TYR A 222 4.06 16.62 -5.36
N PHE A 223 5.10 16.33 -6.14
CA PHE A 223 4.95 15.78 -7.48
C PHE A 223 4.30 14.40 -7.46
N THR A 224 4.60 13.57 -6.46
CA THR A 224 3.91 12.29 -6.27
C THR A 224 2.41 12.51 -6.05
N PHE A 225 2.03 13.50 -5.24
CA PHE A 225 0.61 13.80 -5.00
C PHE A 225 -0.08 14.34 -6.27
N MET A 226 0.57 15.24 -7.00
CA MET A 226 0.04 15.76 -8.26
C MET A 226 -0.11 14.67 -9.32
N PHE A 227 0.87 13.77 -9.43
CA PHE A 227 0.76 12.57 -10.26
C PHE A 227 -0.50 11.75 -9.90
N LEU A 228 -0.71 11.46 -8.61
CA LEU A 228 -1.86 10.66 -8.17
C LEU A 228 -3.21 11.36 -8.40
N MET A 229 -3.24 12.69 -8.31
CA MET A 229 -4.45 13.47 -8.56
C MET A 229 -4.81 13.50 -10.05
N CYS A 230 -3.81 13.61 -10.93
CA CYS A 230 -4.02 13.66 -12.38
C CYS A 230 -4.04 12.28 -13.06
N LEU A 231 -3.78 11.20 -12.31
CA LEU A 231 -3.61 9.86 -12.87
C LEU A 231 -4.87 9.33 -13.57
N ASP A 232 -6.06 9.75 -13.13
CA ASP A 232 -7.36 9.30 -13.65
C ASP A 232 -8.16 10.40 -14.34
N ASP A 233 -7.52 11.51 -14.71
CA ASP A 233 -8.19 12.61 -15.40
C ASP A 233 -8.78 12.18 -16.77
N ASP A 234 -8.23 11.12 -17.39
CA ASP A 234 -8.73 10.58 -18.67
C ASP A 234 -10.10 9.89 -18.56
N ILE A 235 -10.55 9.54 -17.35
CA ILE A 235 -11.81 8.85 -17.10
C ILE A 235 -12.80 9.68 -16.28
N ILE A 236 -12.55 10.98 -16.07
CA ILE A 236 -13.39 11.87 -15.25
C ILE A 236 -14.84 11.96 -15.74
N ASP A 237 -15.04 11.90 -17.06
CA ASP A 237 -16.37 11.99 -17.69
C ASP A 237 -17.08 10.62 -17.81
N ARG A 238 -16.44 9.53 -17.36
CA ARG A 238 -17.04 8.19 -17.41
C ARG A 238 -17.90 7.95 -16.18
N ARG A 239 -19.05 7.30 -16.39
CA ARG A 239 -19.89 6.85 -15.26
C ARG A 239 -19.14 5.78 -14.48
N GLN A 240 -19.28 5.78 -13.15
CA GLN A 240 -18.58 4.85 -12.26
C GLN A 240 -18.81 3.38 -12.62
N GLU A 241 -20.01 3.03 -13.11
CA GLU A 241 -20.38 1.69 -13.56
C GLU A 241 -19.59 1.21 -14.80
N ASP A 242 -19.11 2.14 -15.62
CA ASP A 242 -18.37 1.87 -16.85
C ASP A 242 -16.84 1.78 -16.60
N ILE A 243 -16.39 2.08 -15.38
CA ILE A 243 -14.98 2.06 -14.99
C ILE A 243 -14.60 0.65 -14.54
N PRO A 244 -13.65 -0.02 -15.21
CA PRO A 244 -13.25 -1.36 -14.80
C PRO A 244 -12.58 -1.32 -13.43
N VAL A 245 -13.15 -2.06 -12.49
CA VAL A 245 -12.45 -2.40 -11.24
C VAL A 245 -11.30 -3.32 -11.61
N PHE A 246 -10.07 -2.94 -11.23
CA PHE A 246 -8.85 -3.68 -11.56
C PHE A 246 -8.86 -5.09 -10.97
N ASN A 247 -9.45 -5.98 -11.74
CA ASN A 247 -9.51 -7.41 -11.55
C ASN A 247 -8.70 -7.99 -12.69
N ILE A 248 -7.51 -8.52 -12.38
CA ILE A 248 -6.48 -8.87 -13.38
C ILE A 248 -6.96 -9.79 -14.52
N PHE A 249 -8.15 -10.39 -14.41
CA PHE A 249 -8.84 -10.99 -15.56
C PHE A 249 -10.30 -10.58 -15.57
N SER A 250 -10.61 -9.36 -16.00
CA SER A 250 -11.88 -9.13 -16.68
C SER A 250 -11.75 -9.79 -18.04
N ASN A 251 -12.25 -11.03 -18.11
CA ASN A 251 -12.25 -11.89 -19.28
C ASN A 251 -12.79 -11.15 -20.53
N LYS A 252 -11.91 -10.56 -21.34
CA LYS A 252 -12.12 -10.54 -22.80
C LYS A 252 -12.01 -11.93 -23.43
N LEU A 253 -11.72 -12.96 -22.62
CA LEU A 253 -11.91 -14.37 -22.93
C LEU A 253 -13.30 -14.92 -22.50
N LEU A 254 -14.29 -14.07 -22.19
CA LEU A 254 -15.69 -14.46 -21.94
C LEU A 254 -16.61 -14.15 -23.13
N ILE A 255 -16.06 -13.73 -24.28
CA ILE A 255 -16.82 -13.60 -25.53
C ILE A 255 -17.29 -14.99 -26.03
N PHE A 256 -16.74 -16.10 -25.50
CA PHE A 256 -17.20 -17.46 -25.84
C PHE A 256 -18.14 -18.11 -24.81
N TYR A 257 -18.35 -17.53 -23.63
CA TYR A 257 -19.22 -18.13 -22.60
C TYR A 257 -20.58 -17.45 -22.46
N HIS A 258 -20.84 -16.37 -23.20
CA HIS A 258 -22.14 -15.71 -23.21
C HIS A 258 -23.17 -16.37 -24.14
N CYS A 259 -22.94 -17.61 -24.56
CA CYS A 259 -23.89 -18.40 -25.37
C CYS A 259 -24.53 -19.59 -24.60
N SER A 260 -24.39 -19.69 -23.27
CA SER A 260 -24.95 -20.86 -22.55
C SER A 260 -25.57 -20.65 -21.16
N LEU A 261 -25.79 -19.43 -20.69
CA LEU A 261 -26.51 -19.20 -19.42
C LEU A 261 -27.56 -18.11 -19.58
N ASN A 262 -28.55 -18.40 -20.44
CA ASN A 262 -29.92 -17.99 -20.14
C ASN A 262 -30.43 -18.86 -18.99
N VAL A 263 -31.34 -18.29 -18.19
CA VAL A 263 -32.02 -18.86 -17.01
C VAL A 263 -31.31 -18.56 -15.68
N LEU A 264 -31.60 -17.40 -15.10
CA LEU A 264 -32.41 -17.29 -13.87
C LEU A 264 -32.85 -15.81 -13.67
N PRO A 265 -34.15 -15.54 -13.46
CA PRO A 265 -34.70 -14.19 -13.43
C PRO A 265 -34.47 -13.53 -12.06
N TYR A 266 -34.00 -12.29 -12.08
CA TYR A 266 -34.09 -11.37 -10.94
C TYR A 266 -35.55 -10.95 -10.75
N ASN A 267 -36.23 -11.56 -9.78
CA ASN A 267 -37.52 -11.11 -9.27
C ASN A 267 -37.57 -11.42 -7.77
N PHE A 268 -37.40 -10.42 -6.91
CA PHE A 268 -37.97 -10.31 -5.55
C PHE A 268 -37.81 -8.84 -5.13
N LEU A 269 -38.79 -7.98 -5.45
CA LEU A 269 -39.84 -7.45 -4.54
C LEU A 269 -39.24 -6.43 -3.54
N SER A 270 -39.49 -5.11 -3.59
CA SER A 270 -40.78 -4.39 -3.61
C SER A 270 -41.87 -5.10 -2.81
N GLN A 271 -41.89 -4.85 -1.49
CA GLN A 271 -43.11 -4.62 -0.68
C GLN A 271 -42.75 -4.47 0.81
N LYS A 272 -42.59 -3.23 1.25
CA LYS A 272 -43.20 -2.56 2.42
C LYS A 272 -42.30 -1.42 2.92
#